data_AF-A0A7X7B642-F1
#
_entry.id   AF-A0A7X7B642-F1
#
_cell.length_a   1.000
_cell.length_b   1.000
_cell.length_c   1.000
_cell.angle_alpha   90.00
_cell.angle_beta   90.00
_cell.angle_gamma   90.00
#
_symmetry.space_group_name_H-M   'P 1'
#
loop_
_entity.id
_entity.type
_entity.pdbx_description
1 polymer ?
#
loop_
_entity_poly.entity_id
_entity_poly.type
_entity_poly.pdbx_seq_one_letter_code
_entity_poly.pdbx_strand_id
1 'polypeptide(L)'
;MYVLGIDVGTTGTKSILMNDKGSIVKSAYKAYGLIKSANNIVEQKADDWWHALVSTVRECTDEIKDKETIKALSISSQGGSLVPVDKDGNPLSNAIVWMDKRGIKQQTDLLNLHNDKFFYEKTGWKLSCCGNLIQIRWLRENKPDIFSETYKFLSTIDYIKLQAYR
;
A
#
# COMPACT_ATOMS: atom_id res chain seq x y z
N MET A 1 -10.48 -28.59 -2.14
CA MET A 1 -9.37 -27.67 -1.80
C MET A 1 -9.82 -26.24 -2.02
N TYR A 2 -9.23 -25.26 -1.32
CA TYR A 2 -9.51 -23.84 -1.51
C TYR A 2 -8.25 -23.02 -1.73
N VAL A 3 -8.41 -21.87 -2.39
CA VAL A 3 -7.41 -20.82 -2.52
C VAL A 3 -8.03 -19.47 -2.19
N LEU A 4 -7.25 -18.55 -1.62
CA LEU A 4 -7.71 -17.23 -1.21
C LEU A 4 -7.04 -16.13 -2.05
N GLY A 5 -7.85 -15.34 -2.76
CA GLY A 5 -7.40 -14.11 -3.42
C GLY A 5 -7.72 -12.90 -2.54
N ILE A 6 -6.75 -12.02 -2.33
CA ILE A 6 -6.89 -10.81 -1.51
C ILE A 6 -6.46 -9.61 -2.34
N ASP A 7 -7.29 -8.56 -2.38
CA ASP A 7 -7.00 -7.30 -3.05
C ASP A 7 -7.10 -6.14 -2.07
N VAL A 8 -5.94 -5.58 -1.70
CA VAL A 8 -5.82 -4.42 -0.80
C VAL A 8 -5.87 -3.14 -1.65
N GLY A 9 -7.09 -2.73 -1.99
CA GLY A 9 -7.35 -1.59 -2.87
C GLY A 9 -7.25 -0.24 -2.17
N THR A 10 -7.58 0.83 -2.91
CA THR A 10 -7.58 2.20 -2.35
C THR A 10 -8.79 2.49 -1.45
N THR A 11 -9.94 1.87 -1.68
CA THR A 11 -11.19 2.16 -0.93
C THR A 11 -11.55 1.10 0.10
N GLY A 12 -10.83 -0.02 0.10
CA GLY A 12 -11.12 -1.17 0.93
C GLY A 12 -10.35 -2.39 0.48
N THR A 13 -10.36 -3.41 1.33
CA THR A 13 -9.82 -4.73 0.99
C THR A 13 -10.96 -5.65 0.60
N LYS A 14 -10.74 -6.45 -0.45
CA LYS A 14 -11.62 -7.54 -0.87
C LYS A 14 -10.90 -8.87 -0.69
N SER A 15 -11.58 -9.88 -0.19
CA SER A 15 -11.10 -11.27 -0.21
C SER A 15 -12.10 -12.18 -0.90
N ILE A 16 -11.60 -13.17 -1.63
CA ILE A 16 -12.39 -14.16 -2.36
C ILE A 16 -11.82 -15.54 -2.06
N LEU A 17 -12.63 -16.42 -1.48
CA LEU A 17 -12.34 -17.83 -1.33
C LEU A 17 -12.87 -18.59 -2.55
N MET A 18 -12.00 -19.32 -3.24
CA MET A 18 -12.38 -20.14 -4.40
C MET A 18 -12.08 -21.61 -4.13
N ASN A 19 -12.91 -22.50 -4.67
CA ASN A 19 -12.64 -23.94 -4.65
C ASN A 19 -11.72 -24.36 -5.81
N ASP A 20 -11.33 -25.64 -5.82
CA ASP A 20 -10.50 -26.27 -6.87
C ASP A 20 -11.10 -26.27 -8.28
N LYS A 21 -12.40 -25.99 -8.41
CA LYS A 21 -13.08 -25.80 -9.70
C LYS A 21 -13.12 -24.35 -10.16
N GLY A 22 -12.47 -23.44 -9.42
CA GLY A 22 -12.47 -21.99 -9.70
C GLY A 22 -13.79 -21.29 -9.37
N SER A 23 -14.70 -21.95 -8.64
CA SER A 23 -15.96 -21.31 -8.21
C SER A 23 -15.73 -20.48 -6.95
N ILE A 24 -16.29 -19.27 -6.91
CA ILE A 24 -16.30 -18.42 -5.71
C ILE A 24 -17.23 -19.06 -4.68
N VAL A 25 -16.66 -19.40 -3.52
CA VAL A 25 -17.37 -19.99 -2.38
C VAL A 25 -17.89 -18.88 -1.48
N LYS A 26 -17.04 -17.89 -1.20
CA LYS A 26 -17.37 -16.73 -0.35
C LYS A 26 -16.53 -15.53 -0.76
N SER A 27 -17.08 -14.34 -0.59
CA SER A 27 -16.36 -13.09 -0.75
C SER A 27 -16.68 -12.13 0.38
N ALA A 28 -15.69 -11.38 0.82
CA ALA A 28 -15.82 -10.37 1.85
C ALA A 28 -15.22 -9.05 1.38
N TYR A 29 -15.74 -7.93 1.88
CA TYR A 29 -15.22 -6.60 1.59
C TYR A 29 -15.28 -5.72 2.85
N LYS A 30 -14.17 -5.04 3.14
CA LYS A 30 -14.08 -4.07 4.23
C LYS A 30 -13.55 -2.76 3.69
N ALA A 31 -14.38 -1.71 3.77
CA ALA A 31 -14.02 -0.37 3.35
C ALA A 31 -13.12 0.34 4.37
N TYR A 32 -12.27 1.24 3.87
CA TYR A 32 -11.54 2.24 4.65
C TYR A 32 -11.46 3.56 3.89
N GLY A 33 -11.28 4.65 4.63
CA GLY A 33 -11.33 6.01 4.10
C GLY A 33 -10.01 6.51 3.50
N LEU A 34 -10.11 7.59 2.74
CA LEU A 34 -8.99 8.46 2.41
C LEU A 34 -9.02 9.66 3.37
N ILE A 35 -7.86 10.03 3.90
CA ILE A 35 -7.66 11.29 4.61
C ILE A 35 -7.27 12.32 3.56
N LYS A 36 -8.17 13.26 3.26
CA LYS A 36 -7.94 14.31 2.27
C LYS A 36 -7.78 15.65 2.97
N SER A 37 -6.78 16.42 2.56
CA SER A 37 -6.57 17.79 3.04
C SER A 37 -6.21 18.74 1.91
N ALA A 38 -5.95 20.00 2.25
CA ALA A 38 -5.54 21.03 1.29
C ALA A 38 -4.31 20.61 0.46
N ASN A 39 -4.07 21.33 -0.64
CA ASN A 39 -2.90 21.14 -1.51
C ASN A 39 -2.77 19.75 -2.13
N ASN A 40 -3.91 19.13 -2.47
CA ASN A 40 -3.96 17.81 -3.12
C ASN A 40 -3.30 16.68 -2.30
N ILE A 41 -3.35 16.81 -0.97
CA ILE A 41 -2.88 15.80 -0.05
C ILE A 41 -3.92 14.70 0.09
N VAL A 42 -3.48 13.45 -0.10
CA VAL A 42 -4.29 12.24 0.04
C VAL A 42 -3.49 11.18 0.80
N GLU A 43 -4.01 10.79 1.95
CA GLU A 43 -3.35 9.91 2.89
C GLU A 43 -4.25 8.74 3.32
N GLN A 44 -3.63 7.69 3.88
CA GLN A 44 -4.31 6.58 4.54
C GLN A 44 -3.59 6.17 5.81
N LYS A 45 -4.32 5.59 6.76
CA LYS A 45 -3.70 4.87 7.87
C LYS A 45 -3.29 3.49 7.37
N ALA A 46 -2.01 3.15 7.47
CA ALA A 46 -1.52 1.85 7.02
C ALA A 46 -2.17 0.69 7.80
N ASP A 47 -2.49 0.92 9.08
CA ASP A 47 -3.18 -0.07 9.92
C ASP A 47 -4.58 -0.41 9.43
N ASP A 48 -5.28 0.51 8.75
CA ASP A 48 -6.60 0.22 8.19
C ASP A 48 -6.50 -0.84 7.08
N TRP A 49 -5.40 -0.90 6.34
CA TRP A 49 -5.15 -1.95 5.35
C TRP A 49 -5.03 -3.33 6.02
N TRP A 50 -4.26 -3.41 7.10
CA TRP A 50 -4.07 -4.66 7.84
C TRP A 50 -5.35 -5.14 8.50
N HIS A 51 -6.06 -4.25 9.21
CA HIS A 51 -7.31 -4.59 9.88
C HIS A 51 -8.38 -5.04 8.88
N ALA A 52 -8.49 -4.39 7.72
CA ALA A 52 -9.42 -4.77 6.68
C ALA A 52 -9.08 -6.14 6.08
N LEU A 53 -7.81 -6.40 5.78
CA LEU A 53 -7.35 -7.70 5.30
C LEU A 53 -7.69 -8.82 6.30
N VAL A 54 -7.35 -8.64 7.57
CA VAL A 54 -7.65 -9.64 8.61
C VAL A 54 -9.15 -9.86 8.73
N SER A 55 -9.95 -8.79 8.67
CA SER A 55 -11.42 -8.87 8.71
C SER A 55 -11.96 -9.69 7.55
N THR A 56 -11.55 -9.40 6.31
CA THR A 56 -12.10 -10.07 5.13
C THR A 56 -11.60 -11.51 5.00
N VAL A 57 -10.37 -11.81 5.41
CA VAL A 57 -9.86 -13.20 5.47
C VAL A 57 -10.64 -14.02 6.49
N ARG A 58 -10.89 -13.47 7.69
CA ARG A 58 -11.69 -14.17 8.71
C ARG A 58 -13.11 -14.44 8.23
N GLU A 59 -13.75 -13.44 7.64
CA GLU A 59 -15.11 -13.59 7.08
C GLU A 59 -15.15 -14.61 5.93
N CYS A 60 -14.16 -14.62 5.03
CA CYS A 60 -14.11 -15.60 3.95
C CYS A 60 -13.89 -17.04 4.44
N THR A 61 -13.32 -17.23 5.63
CA THR A 61 -12.87 -18.54 6.09
C THR A 61 -13.62 -19.06 7.31
N ASP A 62 -14.48 -18.27 7.94
CA ASP A 62 -15.23 -18.60 9.18
C ASP A 62 -15.90 -19.98 9.17
N GLU A 63 -16.53 -20.37 8.05
CA GLU A 63 -17.28 -21.63 7.88
C GLU A 63 -16.38 -22.83 7.53
N ILE A 64 -15.11 -22.59 7.18
CA ILE A 64 -14.15 -23.66 6.86
C ILE A 64 -13.66 -24.30 8.16
N LYS A 65 -14.16 -25.50 8.47
CA LYS A 65 -13.79 -26.24 9.70
C LYS A 65 -12.31 -26.65 9.71
N ASP A 66 -11.83 -27.20 8.61
CA ASP A 66 -10.43 -27.59 8.44
C ASP A 66 -9.67 -26.56 7.59
N LYS A 67 -8.91 -25.68 8.26
CA LYS A 67 -8.14 -24.61 7.59
C LYS A 67 -7.02 -25.16 6.71
N GLU A 68 -6.55 -26.39 6.94
CA GLU A 68 -5.54 -27.04 6.08
C GLU A 68 -6.06 -27.27 4.66
N THR A 69 -7.37 -27.19 4.43
CA THR A 69 -7.95 -27.27 3.08
C THR A 69 -7.69 -26.01 2.23
N ILE A 70 -7.28 -24.89 2.84
CA ILE A 70 -6.86 -23.66 2.16
C ILE A 70 -5.38 -23.80 1.81
N LYS A 71 -5.07 -24.07 0.54
CA LYS A 71 -3.72 -24.47 0.10
C LYS A 71 -2.83 -23.32 -0.32
N ALA A 72 -3.41 -22.16 -0.61
CA ALA A 72 -2.65 -20.99 -1.02
C ALA A 72 -3.42 -19.70 -0.77
N LEU A 73 -2.67 -18.61 -0.62
CA LEU A 73 -3.18 -17.25 -0.67
C LEU A 73 -2.35 -16.44 -1.68
N SER A 74 -3.00 -15.47 -2.33
CA SER A 74 -2.37 -14.48 -3.20
C SER A 74 -2.88 -13.10 -2.83
N ILE A 75 -1.97 -12.12 -2.78
CA ILE A 75 -2.28 -10.75 -2.38
C ILE A 75 -1.88 -9.80 -3.50
N SER A 76 -2.85 -9.02 -4.00
CA SER A 76 -2.63 -7.79 -4.75
C SER A 76 -2.84 -6.58 -3.84
N SER A 77 -2.23 -5.46 -4.20
CA SER A 77 -2.43 -4.20 -3.48
C SER A 77 -2.34 -3.01 -4.41
N GLN A 78 -2.87 -1.87 -3.99
CA GLN A 78 -2.56 -0.59 -4.62
C GLN A 78 -1.04 -0.34 -4.64
N GLY A 79 -0.53 0.03 -5.81
CA GLY A 79 0.86 0.44 -6.01
C GLY A 79 1.04 1.95 -5.85
N GLY A 80 2.27 2.40 -5.64
CA GLY A 80 2.61 3.84 -5.57
C GLY A 80 2.30 4.53 -4.24
N SER A 81 1.62 3.87 -3.30
CA SER A 81 1.50 4.35 -1.92
C SER A 81 2.73 3.98 -1.09
N LEU A 82 3.06 4.81 -0.11
CA LEU A 82 4.27 4.67 0.71
C LEU A 82 4.01 5.00 2.17
N VAL A 83 4.50 4.17 3.09
CA VAL A 83 4.48 4.44 4.54
C VAL A 83 5.90 4.39 5.12
N PRO A 84 6.38 5.46 5.79
CA PRO A 84 7.61 5.41 6.58
C PRO A 84 7.35 4.66 7.90
N VAL A 85 8.26 3.76 8.28
CA VAL A 85 8.17 3.00 9.53
C VAL A 85 9.46 3.06 10.35
N ASP A 86 9.34 2.91 11.67
CA ASP A 86 10.47 2.79 12.59
C ASP A 86 11.11 1.38 12.56
N LYS A 87 12.04 1.10 13.48
CA LYS A 87 12.73 -0.20 13.57
C LYS A 87 11.83 -1.35 14.01
N ASP A 88 10.86 -1.04 14.86
CA ASP A 88 9.82 -1.98 15.29
C ASP A 88 8.76 -2.13 14.18
N GLY A 89 8.82 -1.24 13.19
CA GLY A 89 8.02 -1.08 11.99
C GLY A 89 6.65 -0.42 12.22
N ASN A 90 6.51 0.36 13.30
CA ASN A 90 5.32 1.16 13.51
C ASN A 90 5.30 2.30 12.48
N PRO A 91 4.13 2.65 11.90
CA PRO A 91 4.02 3.81 11.03
C PRO A 91 4.45 5.10 11.76
N LEU A 92 5.41 5.82 11.18
CA LEU A 92 5.85 7.13 11.69
C LEU A 92 4.92 8.27 11.22
N SER A 93 4.09 7.99 10.22
CA SER A 93 3.07 8.91 9.70
C SER A 93 1.95 8.13 9.01
N ASN A 94 0.90 8.83 8.59
CA ASN A 94 0.01 8.30 7.57
C ASN A 94 0.80 7.94 6.30
N ALA A 95 0.31 6.95 5.56
CA ALA A 95 0.82 6.62 4.25
C ALA A 95 0.46 7.72 3.24
N ILE A 96 1.41 8.09 2.40
CA ILE A 96 1.17 8.95 1.24
C ILE A 96 0.60 8.09 0.12
N VAL A 97 -0.60 8.40 -0.36
CA VAL A 97 -1.31 7.59 -1.37
C VAL A 97 -0.82 7.95 -2.77
N TRP A 98 -0.85 6.98 -3.70
CA TRP A 98 -0.41 7.13 -5.10
C TRP A 98 -1.07 8.27 -5.91
N MET A 99 -2.16 8.85 -5.43
CA MET A 99 -2.84 10.00 -6.07
C MET A 99 -2.51 11.35 -5.41
N ASP A 100 -1.70 11.35 -4.36
CA ASP A 100 -1.23 12.54 -3.65
C ASP A 100 -0.28 13.36 -4.53
N LYS A 101 -0.55 14.66 -4.67
CA LYS A 101 0.23 15.58 -5.51
C LYS A 101 1.03 16.61 -4.71
N ARG A 102 1.31 16.38 -3.42
CA ARG A 102 2.11 17.31 -2.60
C ARG A 102 3.54 17.50 -3.14
N GLY A 103 4.02 16.55 -3.93
CA GLY A 103 5.36 16.49 -4.50
C GLY A 103 5.56 17.24 -5.82
N ILE A 104 4.61 18.06 -6.29
CA ILE A 104 4.75 18.78 -7.57
C ILE A 104 6.03 19.62 -7.62
N LYS A 105 6.36 20.36 -6.56
CA LYS A 105 7.59 21.15 -6.48
C LYS A 105 8.83 20.27 -6.68
N GLN A 106 8.90 19.14 -5.98
CA GLN A 106 10.04 18.22 -6.04
C GLN A 106 10.17 17.56 -7.43
N GLN A 107 9.04 17.29 -8.10
CA GLN A 107 9.03 16.82 -9.49
C GLN A 107 9.64 17.88 -10.41
N THR A 108 9.18 19.13 -10.33
CA THR A 108 9.72 20.25 -11.13
C THR A 108 11.21 20.45 -10.86
N ASP A 109 11.63 20.46 -9.60
CA ASP A 109 13.03 20.63 -9.22
C ASP A 109 13.92 19.52 -9.78
N LEU A 110 13.45 18.27 -9.81
CA LEU A 110 14.16 17.16 -10.44
C LEU A 110 14.18 17.24 -11.96
N LEU A 111 13.08 17.67 -12.58
CA LEU A 111 12.99 17.81 -14.04
C LEU A 111 13.93 18.90 -14.58
N ASN A 112 14.18 19.94 -13.79
CA ASN A 112 15.15 20.98 -14.11
C ASN A 112 16.60 20.49 -14.05
N LEU A 113 16.88 19.44 -13.27
CA LEU A 113 18.20 18.80 -13.18
C LEU A 113 18.37 17.70 -14.23
N HIS A 114 17.31 16.93 -14.50
CA HIS A 114 17.28 15.82 -15.44
C HIS A 114 15.94 15.77 -16.17
N ASN A 115 15.93 15.68 -17.49
CA ASN A 115 14.69 15.61 -18.25
C ASN A 115 13.95 14.25 -18.06
N ASP A 116 12.72 14.16 -18.56
CA ASP A 116 11.91 12.93 -18.50
C ASP A 116 12.60 11.70 -19.12
N LYS A 117 13.38 11.89 -20.19
CA LYS A 117 14.09 10.80 -20.88
C LYS A 117 15.04 10.10 -19.93
N PHE A 118 15.78 10.86 -19.11
CA PHE A 118 16.68 10.30 -18.10
C PHE A 118 15.95 9.36 -17.14
N PHE A 119 14.80 9.78 -16.60
CA PHE A 119 14.03 8.95 -15.65
C PHE A 119 13.44 7.72 -16.33
N TYR A 120 12.92 7.87 -17.55
CA TYR A 120 12.36 6.76 -18.30
C TYR A 120 13.39 5.69 -18.61
N GLU A 121 14.58 6.06 -19.06
CA GLU A 121 15.67 5.12 -19.36
C GLU A 121 16.15 4.35 -18.12
N LYS A 122 15.98 4.91 -16.92
CA LYS A 122 16.39 4.27 -15.66
C LYS A 122 15.30 3.43 -15.00
N THR A 123 14.04 3.83 -15.16
CA THR A 123 12.94 3.26 -14.36
C THR A 123 11.85 2.60 -15.20
N GLY A 124 11.80 2.87 -16.51
CA GLY A 124 10.66 2.52 -17.36
C GLY A 124 9.46 3.47 -17.20
N TRP A 125 9.57 4.51 -16.37
CA TRP A 125 8.50 5.47 -16.07
C TRP A 125 8.96 6.92 -16.27
N LYS A 126 8.05 7.78 -16.73
CA LYS A 126 8.24 9.24 -16.61
C LYS A 126 8.24 9.62 -15.14
N LEU A 127 8.92 10.72 -14.79
CA LEU A 127 8.90 11.19 -13.42
C LEU A 127 7.49 11.70 -13.08
N SER A 128 6.87 11.12 -12.06
CA SER A 128 5.54 11.51 -11.58
C SER A 128 5.64 12.18 -10.21
N CYS A 129 4.91 13.28 -9.99
CA CYS A 129 4.80 13.90 -8.66
C CYS A 129 4.22 12.96 -7.60
N CYS A 130 3.51 11.91 -8.01
CA CYS A 130 2.94 10.93 -7.09
C CYS A 130 3.81 9.68 -6.92
N GLY A 131 5.00 9.61 -7.56
CA GLY A 131 5.89 8.45 -7.45
C GLY A 131 6.68 8.41 -6.14
N ASN A 132 7.09 7.22 -5.69
CA ASN A 132 7.75 7.06 -4.39
C ASN A 132 9.05 7.86 -4.25
N LEU A 133 9.83 8.02 -5.32
CA LEU A 133 11.02 8.90 -5.30
C LEU A 133 10.66 10.33 -4.87
N ILE A 134 9.56 10.86 -5.41
CA ILE A 134 9.09 12.21 -5.10
C ILE A 134 8.53 12.27 -3.68
N GLN A 135 7.76 11.27 -3.26
CA GLN A 135 7.22 11.19 -1.90
C GLN A 135 8.34 11.17 -0.85
N ILE A 136 9.38 10.35 -1.07
CA ILE A 136 10.56 10.26 -0.20
C ILE A 136 11.31 11.59 -0.16
N ARG A 137 11.54 12.23 -1.33
CA ARG A 137 12.19 13.55 -1.39
C ARG A 137 11.37 14.62 -0.66
N TRP A 138 10.05 14.61 -0.80
CA TRP A 138 9.16 15.53 -0.09
C TRP A 138 9.27 15.34 1.42
N LEU A 139 9.27 14.10 1.91
CA LEU A 139 9.44 13.79 3.34
C LEU A 139 10.78 14.33 3.86
N ARG A 140 11.87 14.12 3.12
CA ARG A 140 13.20 14.64 3.49
C ARG A 140 13.22 16.16 3.64
N GLU A 141 12.53 16.88 2.77
CA GLU A 141 12.54 18.35 2.74
C GLU A 141 11.52 18.98 3.71
N ASN A 142 10.37 18.34 3.94
CA ASN A 142 9.22 18.95 4.65
C ASN A 142 8.92 18.29 5.99
N LYS A 143 9.43 17.08 6.23
CA LYS A 143 9.29 16.29 7.46
C LYS A 143 10.63 15.64 7.83
N PRO A 144 11.69 16.43 8.04
CA PRO A 144 13.04 15.91 8.27
C PRO A 144 13.12 14.98 9.49
N ASP A 145 12.35 15.25 10.55
CA ASP A 145 12.31 14.40 11.75
C ASP A 145 11.82 12.99 11.41
N ILE A 146 10.66 12.90 10.74
CA ILE A 146 10.08 11.62 10.26
C ILE A 146 11.07 10.91 9.33
N PHE A 147 11.67 11.64 8.39
CA PHE A 147 12.64 11.06 7.45
C PHE A 147 13.86 10.49 8.19
N SER A 148 14.35 11.19 9.22
CA SER A 148 15.52 10.78 10.00
C SER A 148 15.25 9.55 10.88
N GLU A 149 14.04 9.43 11.41
CA GLU A 149 13.60 8.28 12.23
C GLU A 149 13.19 7.07 11.36
N THR A 150 12.95 7.29 10.07
CA THR A 150 12.52 6.22 9.16
C THR A 150 13.60 5.16 9.00
N TYR A 151 13.27 3.94 9.44
CA TYR A 151 14.09 2.77 9.17
C TYR A 151 13.85 2.22 7.76
N LYS A 152 12.57 2.16 7.33
CA LYS A 152 12.18 1.69 6.00
C LYS A 152 11.01 2.49 5.45
N PHE A 153 10.98 2.66 4.13
CA PHE A 153 9.79 3.09 3.41
C PHE A 153 9.15 1.86 2.77
N LEU A 154 7.92 1.55 3.15
CA LEU A 154 7.21 0.35 2.72
C LEU A 154 6.09 0.70 1.75
N SER A 155 5.93 -0.11 0.72
CA SER A 155 4.71 -0.12 -0.09
C SER A 155 3.54 -0.76 0.68
N THR A 156 2.33 -0.65 0.16
CA THR A 156 1.13 -1.29 0.75
C THR A 156 1.37 -2.79 1.00
N ILE A 157 1.89 -3.52 0.01
CA ILE A 157 2.12 -4.97 0.13
C ILE A 157 3.26 -5.28 1.11
N ASP A 158 4.30 -4.46 1.16
CA ASP A 158 5.43 -4.68 2.07
C ASP A 158 5.02 -4.42 3.53
N TYR A 159 4.14 -3.44 3.77
CA TYR A 159 3.56 -3.21 5.08
C TYR A 159 2.69 -4.40 5.53
N ILE A 160 1.82 -4.90 4.67
CA ILE A 160 1.01 -6.09 4.95
C ILE A 160 1.89 -7.30 5.27
N LYS A 161 2.94 -7.55 4.48
CA LYS A 161 3.90 -8.62 4.73
C LYS A 161 4.56 -8.43 6.10
N LEU A 162 5.03 -7.23 6.41
CA LEU A 162 5.64 -6.95 7.71
C LEU A 162 4.70 -7.29 8.87
N GLN A 163 3.43 -6.87 8.80
CA GLN A 163 2.44 -7.17 9.84
C GLN A 163 2.14 -8.67 9.96
N ALA A 164 2.14 -9.40 8.85
CA ALA A 164 1.89 -10.85 8.85
C ALA A 164 3.03 -11.68 9.49
N TYR A 165 4.25 -11.13 9.61
CA TYR A 165 5.41 -11.79 10.21
C TYR A 165 5.71 -11.34 11.64
N ARG A 166 4.90 -10.45 12.21
CA ARG A 166 4.95 -10.09 13.63
C ARG A 166 4.14 -11.05 14.47
#